data_AF-A0A950WSK4-F1
#
_entry.id   AF-A0A950WSK4-F1
#
_cell.length_a   1.000
_cell.length_b   1.000
_cell.length_c   1.000
_cell.angle_alpha   90.00
_cell.angle_beta   90.00
_cell.angle_gamma   90.00
#
_symmetry.space_group_name_H-M   'P 1'
#
loop_
_entity.id
_entity.type
_entity.pdbx_description
1 polymer ?
#
loop_
_entity_poly.entity_id
_entity_poly.type
_entity_poly.pdbx_seq_one_letter_code
_entity_poly.pdbx_strand_id
1 'polypeptide(L)'
;WHVGGREQLLSEIVDEVVDEMADLRPTGATPRDRMASVARQMRRQVLAHPYLVELARELGQGPATAFPGQVALAREATAAGLHGDDGADAVRALLWLVGGFVMLERLPQQPDQPVQRTTTQELWRDVRDDDIDAGLAKAMTRMPDPDALFETSLDALLDAIVPPSTSPGKKARATKRG
;
A
#
# COMPACT_ATOMS: atom_id res chain seq x y z
N TRP A 1 19.14 20.40 -34.51
CA TRP A 1 18.91 19.17 -33.73
C TRP A 1 19.14 19.49 -32.26
N HIS A 2 18.08 19.60 -31.45
CA HIS A 2 18.15 19.83 -29.99
C HIS A 2 17.37 18.76 -29.19
N VAL A 3 17.17 17.60 -29.80
CA VAL A 3 16.36 16.51 -29.24
C VAL A 3 17.02 15.90 -27.99
N GLY A 4 18.37 15.83 -27.96
CA GLY A 4 19.11 15.33 -26.81
C GLY A 4 19.02 16.15 -25.53
N GLY A 5 18.81 17.47 -25.60
CA GLY A 5 18.69 18.30 -24.39
C GLY A 5 17.35 18.12 -23.67
N ARG A 6 16.28 17.89 -24.43
CA ARG A 6 14.94 17.66 -23.87
C ARG A 6 14.83 16.28 -23.25
N GLU A 7 15.32 15.25 -23.93
CA GLU A 7 15.27 13.86 -23.44
C GLU A 7 16.15 13.66 -22.20
N GLN A 8 17.32 14.30 -22.16
CA GLN A 8 18.21 14.26 -21.01
C GLN A 8 17.61 14.99 -19.80
N LEU A 9 17.00 16.15 -20.00
CA LEU A 9 16.27 16.85 -18.94
C LEU A 9 15.10 16.03 -18.41
N LEU A 10 14.35 15.36 -19.28
CA LEU A 10 13.25 14.47 -18.85
C LEU A 10 13.76 13.29 -18.03
N SER A 11 14.91 12.72 -18.39
CA SER A 11 15.56 11.65 -17.61
C SER A 11 15.99 12.13 -16.23
N GLU A 12 16.61 13.31 -16.14
CA GLU A 12 17.05 13.87 -14.85
C GLU A 12 15.85 14.19 -13.94
N ILE A 13 14.74 14.69 -14.50
CA ILE A 13 13.49 14.90 -13.76
C ILE A 13 12.91 13.56 -13.28
N VAL A 14 12.99 12.52 -14.09
CA VAL A 14 12.53 11.17 -13.71
C VAL A 14 13.37 10.61 -12.58
N ASP A 15 14.70 10.71 -12.67
CA ASP A 15 15.62 10.17 -11.67
C ASP A 15 15.39 10.87 -10.31
N GLU A 16 15.20 12.19 -10.31
CA GLU A 16 14.86 12.95 -9.10
C GLU A 16 13.53 12.49 -8.49
N VAL A 17 12.48 12.32 -9.32
CA VAL A 17 11.17 11.82 -8.87
C VAL A 17 11.28 10.43 -8.25
N VAL A 18 12.10 9.55 -8.85
CA VAL A 18 12.31 8.19 -8.34
C VAL A 18 13.13 8.22 -7.05
N ASP A 19 14.16 9.05 -6.95
CA ASP A 19 15.00 9.19 -5.76
C ASP A 19 14.19 9.74 -4.57
N GLU A 20 13.31 10.70 -4.80
CA GLU A 20 12.39 11.22 -3.77
C GLU A 20 11.41 10.15 -3.26
N MET A 21 11.01 9.22 -4.14
CA MET A 21 10.18 8.06 -3.81
C MET A 21 10.98 6.89 -3.21
N ALA A 22 12.31 6.88 -3.34
CA ALA A 22 13.17 5.75 -2.97
C ALA A 22 13.58 5.70 -1.49
N ASP A 23 13.34 6.75 -0.69
CA ASP A 23 13.69 6.78 0.75
C ASP A 23 12.71 5.96 1.62
N LEU A 24 12.58 4.68 1.28
CA LEU A 24 11.79 3.70 2.03
C LEU A 24 12.71 2.94 2.98
N ARG A 25 12.55 3.21 4.28
CA ARG A 25 13.30 2.52 5.35
C ARG A 25 12.37 1.62 6.14
N PRO A 26 12.42 0.28 5.98
CA PRO A 26 11.60 -0.61 6.77
C PRO A 26 11.93 -0.48 8.26
N THR A 27 10.91 -0.31 9.11
CA THR A 27 11.07 -0.19 10.57
C THR A 27 10.18 -1.21 11.29
N GLY A 28 10.63 -1.73 12.43
CA GLY A 28 9.89 -2.73 13.20
C GLY A 28 10.71 -3.96 13.58
N ALA A 29 10.25 -4.70 14.58
CA ALA A 29 10.97 -5.84 15.14
C ALA A 29 10.84 -7.11 14.28
N THR A 30 9.68 -7.30 13.66
CA THR A 30 9.39 -8.47 12.82
C THR A 30 9.33 -8.11 11.33
N PRO A 31 9.51 -9.08 10.41
CA PRO A 31 9.26 -8.85 8.99
C PRO A 31 7.86 -8.29 8.70
N ARG A 32 6.82 -8.77 9.44
CA ARG A 32 5.45 -8.23 9.40
C ARG A 32 5.42 -6.73 9.69
N ASP A 33 6.05 -6.31 10.78
CA ASP A 33 6.09 -4.88 11.18
C ASP A 33 6.80 -4.04 10.12
N ARG A 34 7.90 -4.57 9.56
CA ARG A 34 8.68 -3.90 8.52
C ARG A 34 7.90 -3.78 7.21
N MET A 35 7.17 -4.81 6.79
CA MET A 35 6.27 -4.75 5.64
C MET A 35 5.15 -3.71 5.86
N ALA A 36 4.56 -3.68 7.06
CA ALA A 36 3.57 -2.66 7.41
C ALA A 36 4.16 -1.25 7.35
N SER A 37 5.37 -1.04 7.89
CA SER A 37 6.09 0.23 7.81
C SER A 37 6.33 0.68 6.38
N VAL A 38 6.69 -0.24 5.47
CA VAL A 38 6.90 0.08 4.05
C VAL A 38 5.58 0.48 3.39
N ALA A 39 4.51 -0.29 3.57
CA ALA A 39 3.19 0.01 3.01
C ALA A 39 2.68 1.40 3.45
N ARG A 40 2.85 1.75 4.74
CA ARG A 40 2.52 3.07 5.28
C ARG A 40 3.36 4.18 4.67
N GLN A 41 4.67 3.97 4.49
CA GLN A 41 5.55 4.95 3.85
C GLN A 41 5.15 5.21 2.40
N MET A 42 4.86 4.15 1.64
CA MET A 42 4.42 4.27 0.25
C MET A 42 3.11 5.07 0.14
N ARG A 43 2.09 4.74 0.94
CA ARG A 43 0.83 5.52 0.97
C ARG A 43 1.09 6.99 1.29
N ARG A 44 1.89 7.28 2.33
CA ARG A 44 2.21 8.66 2.73
C ARG A 44 2.96 9.43 1.65
N GLN A 45 3.98 8.83 1.03
CA GLN A 45 4.77 9.48 -0.02
C GLN A 45 3.89 9.87 -1.21
N VAL A 46 3.02 8.96 -1.66
CA VAL A 46 2.13 9.25 -2.80
C VAL A 46 1.08 10.32 -2.47
N LEU A 47 0.54 10.30 -1.25
CA LEU A 47 -0.42 11.33 -0.81
C LEU A 47 0.24 12.70 -0.57
N ALA A 48 1.51 12.73 -0.16
CA ALA A 48 2.27 13.96 0.05
C ALA A 48 2.73 14.60 -1.27
N HIS A 49 3.07 13.78 -2.27
CA HIS A 49 3.61 14.24 -3.56
C HIS A 49 2.77 13.76 -4.76
N PRO A 50 1.46 14.10 -4.80
CA PRO A 50 0.54 13.61 -5.81
C PRO A 50 0.95 13.95 -7.25
N TYR A 51 1.58 15.12 -7.42
CA TYR A 51 2.03 15.65 -8.72
C TYR A 51 3.27 14.90 -9.24
N LEU A 52 4.15 14.40 -8.37
CA LEU A 52 5.34 13.63 -8.79
C LEU A 52 4.92 12.29 -9.40
N VAL A 53 3.92 11.64 -8.83
CA VAL A 53 3.37 10.38 -9.36
C VAL A 53 2.67 10.62 -10.70
N GLU A 54 1.96 11.74 -10.85
CA GLU A 54 1.36 12.12 -12.13
C GLU A 54 2.41 12.44 -13.19
N LEU A 55 3.44 13.19 -12.83
CA LEU A 55 4.56 13.52 -13.70
C LEU A 55 5.30 12.26 -14.15
N ALA A 56 5.62 11.35 -13.23
CA ALA A 56 6.22 10.06 -13.57
C ALA A 56 5.33 9.25 -14.53
N ARG A 57 4.01 9.25 -14.34
CA ARG A 57 3.06 8.59 -15.25
C ARG A 57 3.09 9.24 -16.64
N GLU A 58 3.08 10.57 -16.73
CA GLU A 58 3.13 11.30 -18.00
C GLU A 58 4.43 11.08 -18.77
N LEU A 59 5.54 10.87 -18.04
CA LEU A 59 6.85 10.53 -18.58
C LEU A 59 7.01 9.02 -18.87
N GLY A 60 5.97 8.20 -18.65
CA GLY A 60 5.99 6.75 -18.90
C GLY A 60 6.76 5.93 -17.85
N GLN A 61 7.05 6.51 -16.69
CA GLN A 61 7.91 5.98 -15.62
C GLN A 61 7.13 5.64 -14.34
N GLY A 62 5.80 5.59 -14.40
CA GLY A 62 4.96 5.13 -13.29
C GLY A 62 5.48 3.86 -12.60
N PRO A 63 5.88 2.79 -13.33
CA PRO A 63 6.44 1.59 -12.72
C PRO A 63 7.72 1.81 -11.92
N ALA A 64 8.59 2.74 -12.32
CA ALA A 64 9.86 3.03 -11.65
C ALA A 64 9.64 3.63 -10.24
N THR A 65 8.59 4.43 -10.06
CA THR A 65 8.29 5.07 -8.76
C THR A 65 7.92 4.09 -7.65
N ALA A 66 7.29 2.95 -7.98
CA ALA A 66 6.89 1.95 -7.00
C ALA A 66 7.96 0.85 -6.80
N PHE A 67 8.94 0.76 -7.71
CA PHE A 67 9.92 -0.31 -7.75
C PHE A 67 10.82 -0.39 -6.49
N PRO A 68 11.34 0.71 -5.93
CA PRO A 68 12.08 0.66 -4.67
C PRO A 68 11.27 0.02 -3.53
N GLY A 69 9.98 0.36 -3.45
CA GLY A 69 9.05 -0.23 -2.47
C GLY A 69 8.79 -1.70 -2.71
N GLN A 70 8.64 -2.11 -3.97
CA GLN A 70 8.52 -3.51 -4.35
C GLN A 70 9.76 -4.33 -3.92
N VAL A 71 10.97 -3.80 -4.11
CA VAL A 71 12.21 -4.45 -3.68
C VAL A 71 12.29 -4.53 -2.16
N ALA A 72 11.93 -3.45 -1.44
CA ALA A 72 11.90 -3.46 0.02
C ALA A 72 10.92 -4.52 0.56
N LEU A 73 9.70 -4.57 0.02
CA LEU A 73 8.71 -5.58 0.38
C LEU A 73 9.18 -7.00 0.06
N ALA A 74 9.84 -7.23 -1.08
CA ALA A 74 10.36 -8.54 -1.45
C ALA A 74 11.46 -9.03 -0.49
N ARG A 75 12.33 -8.13 -0.02
CA ARG A 75 13.35 -8.45 1.00
C ARG A 75 12.69 -8.89 2.31
N GLU A 76 11.66 -8.17 2.74
CA GLU A 76 10.96 -8.50 3.98
C GLU A 76 10.10 -9.75 3.87
N ALA A 77 9.44 -9.97 2.73
CA ALA A 77 8.75 -11.22 2.43
C ALA A 77 9.72 -12.42 2.49
N THR A 78 10.91 -12.28 1.92
CA THR A 78 11.96 -13.30 2.02
C THR A 78 12.40 -13.53 3.47
N ALA A 79 12.56 -12.44 4.25
CA ALA A 79 12.90 -12.53 5.68
C ALA A 79 11.77 -13.16 6.53
N ALA A 80 10.53 -13.10 6.06
CA ALA A 80 9.38 -13.79 6.64
C ALA A 80 9.29 -15.28 6.25
N GLY A 81 10.18 -15.77 5.37
CA GLY A 81 10.16 -17.14 4.87
C GLY A 81 9.23 -17.35 3.67
N LEU A 82 8.74 -16.28 3.04
CA LEU A 82 7.98 -16.36 1.80
C LEU A 82 8.92 -16.48 0.60
N HIS A 83 8.60 -17.36 -0.32
CA HIS A 83 9.45 -17.70 -1.47
C HIS A 83 8.61 -17.87 -2.74
N GLY A 84 9.25 -17.73 -3.90
CA GLY A 84 8.60 -17.98 -5.19
C GLY A 84 7.29 -17.22 -5.36
N ASP A 85 6.26 -17.94 -5.80
CA ASP A 85 4.94 -17.37 -6.08
C ASP A 85 4.25 -16.82 -4.82
N ASP A 86 4.40 -17.49 -3.67
CA ASP A 86 3.83 -17.01 -2.39
C ASP A 86 4.40 -15.64 -1.98
N GLY A 87 5.71 -15.47 -2.15
CA GLY A 87 6.38 -14.19 -1.90
C GLY A 87 5.95 -13.11 -2.89
N ALA A 88 5.79 -13.49 -4.17
CA ALA A 88 5.34 -12.57 -5.21
C ALA A 88 3.90 -12.09 -4.96
N ASP A 89 3.00 -13.00 -4.57
CA ASP A 89 1.60 -12.69 -4.29
C ASP A 89 1.45 -11.85 -3.03
N ALA A 90 2.25 -12.09 -1.99
CA ALA A 90 2.29 -11.24 -0.81
C ALA A 90 2.70 -9.79 -1.14
N VAL A 91 3.77 -9.63 -1.93
CA VAL A 91 4.24 -8.30 -2.36
C VAL A 91 3.17 -7.60 -3.21
N ARG A 92 2.61 -8.31 -4.19
CA ARG A 92 1.54 -7.76 -5.06
C ARG A 92 0.33 -7.37 -4.23
N ALA A 93 -0.16 -8.23 -3.33
CA ALA A 93 -1.33 -7.93 -2.52
C ALA A 93 -1.15 -6.62 -1.73
N LEU A 94 0.03 -6.39 -1.14
CA LEU A 94 0.34 -5.13 -0.45
C LEU A 94 0.37 -3.92 -1.40
N LEU A 95 0.97 -4.07 -2.58
CA LEU A 95 1.00 -3.00 -3.58
C LEU A 95 -0.42 -2.64 -4.08
N TRP A 96 -1.26 -3.66 -4.33
CA TRP A 96 -2.64 -3.47 -4.74
C TRP A 96 -3.49 -2.85 -3.63
N LEU A 97 -3.26 -3.22 -2.36
CA LEU A 97 -3.89 -2.59 -1.22
C LEU A 97 -3.54 -1.09 -1.17
N VAL A 98 -2.25 -0.76 -1.14
CA VAL A 98 -1.78 0.64 -1.10
C VAL A 98 -2.32 1.44 -2.28
N GLY A 99 -2.23 0.89 -3.50
CA GLY A 99 -2.72 1.52 -4.71
C GLY A 99 -4.22 1.77 -4.69
N GLY A 100 -5.02 0.82 -4.21
CA GLY A 100 -6.47 0.97 -4.08
C GLY A 100 -6.89 2.08 -3.13
N PHE A 101 -6.23 2.16 -1.97
CA PHE A 101 -6.47 3.25 -1.00
C PHE A 101 -6.08 4.61 -1.57
N VAL A 102 -4.85 4.73 -2.08
CA VAL A 102 -4.37 5.96 -2.71
C VAL A 102 -5.32 6.43 -3.82
N MET A 103 -5.76 5.51 -4.68
CA MET A 103 -6.67 5.83 -5.78
C MET A 103 -8.00 6.40 -5.25
N LEU A 104 -8.63 5.75 -4.27
CA LEU A 104 -9.92 6.17 -3.73
C LEU A 104 -9.83 7.48 -2.94
N GLU A 105 -8.74 7.71 -2.22
CA GLU A 105 -8.52 8.93 -1.44
C GLU A 105 -8.22 10.13 -2.32
N ARG A 106 -7.55 9.91 -3.46
CA ARG A 106 -7.25 10.96 -4.44
C ARG A 106 -8.39 11.26 -5.40
N LEU A 107 -9.34 10.34 -5.52
CA LEU A 107 -10.46 10.44 -6.47
C LEU A 107 -11.20 11.79 -6.38
N PRO A 108 -11.54 12.35 -5.20
CA PRO A 108 -12.20 13.65 -5.09
C PRO A 108 -11.32 14.85 -5.45
N GLN A 109 -10.00 14.68 -5.48
CA GLN A 109 -9.02 15.74 -5.71
C GLN A 109 -8.57 15.82 -7.18
N GLN A 110 -9.10 14.96 -8.05
CA GLN A 110 -8.71 14.98 -9.46
C GLN A 110 -9.35 16.16 -10.20
N PRO A 111 -8.58 16.90 -11.02
CA PRO A 111 -9.06 18.13 -11.66
C PRO A 111 -10.21 17.91 -12.65
N ASP A 112 -10.28 16.73 -13.27
CA ASP A 112 -11.31 16.38 -14.25
C ASP A 112 -12.51 15.65 -13.66
N GLN A 113 -12.58 15.51 -12.32
CA GLN A 113 -13.68 14.80 -11.70
C GLN A 113 -14.98 15.62 -11.78
N PRO A 114 -16.10 15.03 -12.24
CA PRO A 114 -17.39 15.70 -12.20
C PRO A 114 -17.75 16.06 -10.75
N VAL A 115 -18.23 17.28 -10.53
CA VAL A 115 -18.75 17.67 -9.21
C VAL A 115 -19.89 16.74 -8.84
N GLN A 116 -19.64 15.92 -7.81
CA GLN A 116 -20.63 14.98 -7.33
C GLN A 116 -21.74 15.73 -6.60
N ARG A 117 -22.97 15.58 -7.10
CA ARG A 117 -24.16 16.19 -6.49
C ARG A 117 -24.68 15.42 -5.29
N THR A 118 -24.25 14.17 -5.15
CA THR A 118 -24.70 13.26 -4.09
C THR A 118 -23.56 12.34 -3.69
N THR A 119 -23.36 12.17 -2.39
CA THR A 119 -22.39 11.26 -1.80
C THR A 119 -22.99 9.88 -1.57
N THR A 120 -22.18 8.83 -1.51
CA THR A 120 -22.67 7.49 -1.17
C THR A 120 -23.33 7.47 0.22
N GLN A 121 -22.85 8.27 1.16
CA GLN A 121 -23.42 8.44 2.50
C GLN A 121 -24.84 9.01 2.47
N GLU A 122 -25.11 9.94 1.56
CA GLU A 122 -26.46 10.46 1.32
C GLU A 122 -27.38 9.38 0.76
N LEU A 123 -26.90 8.60 -0.21
CA LEU A 123 -27.66 7.47 -0.77
C LEU A 123 -28.01 6.44 0.31
N TRP A 124 -27.12 6.16 1.26
CA TRP A 124 -27.39 5.26 2.40
C TRP A 124 -28.53 5.73 3.31
N ARG A 125 -28.85 7.04 3.36
CA ARG A 125 -29.98 7.54 4.16
C ARG A 125 -31.34 7.15 3.56
N ASP A 126 -31.36 6.93 2.25
CA ASP A 126 -32.57 6.63 1.49
C ASP A 126 -32.77 5.13 1.26
N VAL A 127 -31.79 4.29 1.62
CA VAL A 127 -31.93 2.83 1.55
C VAL A 127 -33.07 2.37 2.46
N ARG A 128 -34.00 1.63 1.89
CA ARG A 128 -35.13 0.96 2.56
C ARG A 128 -35.11 -0.50 2.11
N ASP A 129 -34.31 -1.28 2.80
CA ASP A 129 -34.13 -2.71 2.55
C ASP A 129 -34.14 -3.43 3.90
N ASP A 130 -35.18 -4.23 4.13
CA ASP A 130 -35.39 -4.91 5.41
C ASP A 130 -34.44 -6.11 5.60
N ASP A 131 -33.76 -6.55 4.52
CA ASP A 131 -32.75 -7.61 4.59
C ASP A 131 -31.37 -7.07 5.03
N ILE A 132 -31.17 -5.75 5.06
CA ILE A 132 -29.94 -5.10 5.52
C ILE A 132 -30.07 -4.73 7.01
N ASP A 133 -29.07 -5.11 7.82
CA ASP A 133 -29.01 -4.72 9.23
C ASP A 133 -29.12 -3.20 9.40
N ALA A 134 -30.06 -2.77 10.26
CA ALA A 134 -30.34 -1.35 10.47
C ALA A 134 -29.14 -0.61 11.11
N GLY A 135 -28.34 -1.30 11.92
CA GLY A 135 -27.11 -0.76 12.50
C GLY A 135 -26.06 -0.48 11.42
N LEU A 136 -25.87 -1.42 10.49
CA LEU A 136 -25.01 -1.28 9.31
C LEU A 136 -25.48 -0.15 8.41
N ALA A 137 -26.75 -0.13 7.99
CA ALA A 137 -27.29 0.93 7.15
C ALA A 137 -27.06 2.32 7.77
N LYS A 138 -27.32 2.46 9.08
CA LYS A 138 -27.03 3.68 9.83
C LYS A 138 -25.54 4.00 9.84
N ALA A 139 -24.66 3.02 10.01
CA ALA A 139 -23.22 3.22 10.03
C ALA A 139 -22.69 3.74 8.69
N MET A 140 -23.20 3.21 7.57
CA MET A 140 -22.80 3.58 6.22
C MET A 140 -23.14 5.04 5.84
N THR A 141 -24.00 5.72 6.61
CA THR A 141 -24.28 7.16 6.44
C THR A 141 -23.13 8.08 6.92
N ARG A 142 -22.11 7.52 7.58
CA ARG A 142 -20.94 8.26 8.08
C ARG A 142 -19.83 8.25 7.03
N MET A 143 -19.04 9.32 6.99
CA MET A 143 -17.82 9.30 6.18
C MET A 143 -16.84 8.28 6.75
N PRO A 144 -16.16 7.49 5.90
CA PRO A 144 -15.11 6.60 6.36
C PRO A 144 -13.90 7.41 6.85
N ASP A 145 -13.22 6.87 7.85
CA ASP A 145 -11.87 7.29 8.20
C ASP A 145 -10.89 6.46 7.36
N PRO A 146 -10.25 7.04 6.32
CA PRO A 146 -9.36 6.29 5.43
C PRO A 146 -8.11 5.79 6.15
N ASP A 147 -7.62 6.49 7.17
CA ASP A 147 -6.45 6.06 7.93
C ASP A 147 -6.79 4.83 8.77
N ALA A 148 -7.89 4.86 9.52
CA ALA A 148 -8.32 3.72 10.32
C ALA A 148 -8.65 2.49 9.45
N LEU A 149 -9.29 2.71 8.30
CA LEU A 149 -9.63 1.63 7.36
C LEU A 149 -8.39 1.03 6.69
N PHE A 150 -7.39 1.87 6.37
CA PHE A 150 -6.11 1.41 5.83
C PHE A 150 -5.36 0.54 6.82
N GLU A 151 -5.23 0.99 8.08
CA GLU A 151 -4.55 0.23 9.13
C GLU A 151 -5.24 -1.11 9.38
N THR A 152 -6.57 -1.12 9.50
CA THR A 152 -7.35 -2.35 9.70
C THR A 152 -7.17 -3.33 8.54
N SER A 153 -7.21 -2.84 7.30
CA SER A 153 -7.05 -3.67 6.10
C SER A 153 -5.62 -4.20 5.96
N LEU A 154 -4.62 -3.37 6.27
CA LEU A 154 -3.22 -3.74 6.23
C LEU A 154 -2.90 -4.82 7.26
N ASP A 155 -3.35 -4.67 8.50
CA ASP A 155 -3.16 -5.66 9.55
C ASP A 155 -3.83 -6.99 9.17
N ALA A 156 -5.09 -6.95 8.71
CA ALA A 156 -5.80 -8.16 8.29
C ALA A 156 -5.12 -8.87 7.10
N LEU A 157 -4.62 -8.12 6.12
CA LEU A 157 -3.89 -8.69 5.00
C LEU A 157 -2.56 -9.31 5.44
N LEU A 158 -1.80 -8.61 6.28
CA LEU A 158 -0.52 -9.10 6.79
C LEU A 158 -0.68 -10.36 7.64
N ASP A 159 -1.74 -10.45 8.44
CA ASP A 159 -2.05 -11.65 9.23
C ASP A 159 -2.41 -12.85 8.35
N ALA A 160 -2.99 -12.60 7.17
CA ALA A 160 -3.31 -13.66 6.21
C ALA A 160 -2.09 -14.14 5.42
N ILE A 161 -1.15 -13.25 5.06
CA ILE A 161 -0.04 -13.58 4.15
C ILE A 161 1.29 -13.86 4.86
N VAL A 162 1.50 -13.35 6.07
CA VAL A 162 2.75 -13.56 6.81
C VAL A 162 2.56 -14.75 7.76
N PRO A 163 3.32 -15.84 7.59
CA PRO A 163 3.22 -16.97 8.50
C PRO A 163 3.59 -16.54 9.93
N PRO A 164 2.91 -17.08 10.96
CA PRO A 164 3.25 -16.77 12.34
C PRO A 164 4.71 -17.16 12.58
N SER A 165 5.51 -16.22 13.09
CA SER A 165 6.93 -16.44 13.33
C SER A 165 7.12 -17.66 14.22
N THR A 166 7.56 -18.76 13.64
CA THR A 166 7.85 -19.96 14.41
C THR A 166 9.20 -19.72 15.06
N SER A 167 9.22 -19.38 16.36
CA SER A 167 10.46 -19.23 17.11
C SER A 167 11.33 -20.48 16.97
N PRO A 168 12.61 -20.37 16.56
CA PRO A 168 13.51 -21.50 16.58
C PRO A 168 13.95 -21.78 18.02
N GLY A 169 13.57 -22.96 18.56
CA GLY A 169 14.34 -23.59 19.65
C GLY A 169 13.57 -23.99 20.91
N LYS A 170 12.89 -25.14 20.88
CA LYS A 170 12.76 -26.00 22.08
C LYS A 170 13.11 -27.45 21.75
N LYS A 171 14.35 -27.69 21.33
CA LYS A 171 15.08 -28.96 21.49
C LYS A 171 16.48 -28.55 21.95
N ALA A 172 17.07 -29.00 23.05
CA ALA A 172 17.00 -30.28 23.71
C ALA A 172 17.38 -30.15 25.20
N ARG A 173 16.71 -30.91 26.08
CA ARG A 173 17.36 -31.47 27.28
C ARG A 173 16.60 -32.71 27.74
N ALA A 174 16.75 -33.81 27.00
CA ALA A 174 16.57 -35.14 27.55
C ALA A 174 17.96 -35.71 27.79
N THR A 175 18.45 -35.47 28.99
CA THR A 175 19.70 -35.98 29.53
C THR A 175 19.62 -37.50 29.60
N LYS A 176 20.56 -38.17 28.93
CA LYS A 176 20.95 -39.55 29.25
C LYS A 176 21.31 -39.63 30.74
N ARG A 177 20.50 -40.33 31.52
CA ARG A 177 20.85 -41.07 32.74
C ARG A 177 20.13 -42.40 32.55
N GLY A 178 20.72 -43.57 32.65
CA GLY A 178 21.94 -44.04 33.32
C GLY A 178 21.65 -45.51 33.55
#